data_AF-A0A8S9F4P8-F1
#
_entry.id   AF-A0A8S9F4P8-F1
#
_cell.length_a   1.000
_cell.length_b   1.000
_cell.length_c   1.000
_cell.angle_alpha   90.00
_cell.angle_beta   90.00
_cell.angle_gamma   90.00
#
_symmetry.space_group_name_H-M   'P 1'
#
loop_
_entity.id
_entity.type
_entity.pdbx_description
1 polymer ?
#
loop_
_entity_poly.entity_id
_entity_poly.type
_entity_poly.pdbx_seq_one_letter_code
_entity_poly.pdbx_strand_id
1 'polypeptide(L)'
;LQALGEPRPPPQLGPLLCNLSQLPEGRRGLLDRSRRSVQRLLPFTQCEDSAVRRRGVVGALRNCCFEYGESPGPGPAAGPAALALGCERAVPRRQPGRQRG
;
A
#
# COMPACT_ATOMS: atom_id res chain seq x y z
N LEU A 1 4.23 -9.75 7.63
CA LEU A 1 4.94 -8.59 8.25
C LEU A 1 5.88 -9.05 9.36
N GLN A 2 6.67 -10.10 9.12
CA GLN A 2 7.66 -10.58 10.10
C GLN A 2 8.81 -9.58 10.26
N ALA A 3 9.19 -8.88 9.18
CA ALA A 3 10.23 -7.85 9.19
C ALA A 3 10.00 -6.68 10.19
N LEU A 4 8.75 -6.41 10.62
CA LEU A 4 8.47 -5.40 11.65
C LEU A 4 8.85 -5.86 13.07
N GLY A 5 9.15 -7.15 13.27
CA GLY A 5 9.63 -7.70 14.53
C GLY A 5 11.16 -7.73 14.64
N GLU A 6 11.88 -7.39 13.57
CA GLU A 6 13.34 -7.34 13.56
C GLU A 6 13.85 -6.05 14.23
N PRO A 7 14.98 -6.10 14.95
CA PRO A 7 15.54 -4.92 15.63
C PRO A 7 15.94 -3.81 14.67
N ARG A 8 16.26 -4.13 13.40
CA ARG A 8 16.53 -3.16 12.33
C ARG A 8 15.96 -3.63 11.00
N PRO A 9 14.69 -3.31 10.67
CA PRO A 9 14.14 -3.62 9.36
C PRO A 9 14.86 -2.88 8.23
N PRO A 10 14.81 -3.36 6.98
CA PRO A 10 15.39 -2.65 5.84
C PRO A 10 14.71 -1.28 5.62
N PRO A 11 15.43 -0.24 5.17
CA PRO A 11 14.85 1.08 4.91
C PRO A 11 13.73 1.05 3.84
N GLN A 12 13.79 0.12 2.90
CA GLN A 12 12.79 -0.08 1.84
C GLN A 12 11.44 -0.60 2.35
N LEU A 13 11.37 -1.06 3.60
CA LEU A 13 10.13 -1.52 4.20
C LEU A 13 9.07 -0.41 4.23
N GLY A 14 9.47 0.84 4.52
CA GLY A 14 8.55 1.98 4.54
C GLY A 14 7.88 2.21 3.18
N PRO A 15 8.63 2.46 2.10
CA PRO A 15 8.08 2.61 0.75
C PRO A 15 7.23 1.42 0.29
N LEU A 16 7.65 0.19 0.60
CA LEU A 16 6.88 -1.01 0.27
C LEU A 16 5.50 -1.02 0.96
N LEU A 17 5.45 -0.70 2.25
CA LEU A 17 4.20 -0.59 3.00
C LEU A 17 3.30 0.53 2.46
N CYS A 18 3.90 1.68 2.13
CA CYS A 18 3.19 2.81 1.54
C CYS A 18 2.51 2.41 0.22
N ASN A 19 3.24 1.73 -0.66
CA ASN A 19 2.68 1.26 -1.94
C ASN A 19 1.60 0.19 -1.74
N LEU A 20 1.83 -0.80 -0.87
CA LEU A 20 0.84 -1.85 -0.61
C LEU A 20 -0.46 -1.29 -0.04
N SER A 21 -0.37 -0.31 0.86
CA SER A 21 -1.54 0.32 1.48
C SER A 21 -2.41 1.15 0.53
N GLN A 22 -1.99 1.39 -0.71
CA GLN A 22 -2.85 2.01 -1.73
C GLN A 22 -3.94 1.05 -2.20
N LEU A 23 -3.74 -0.26 -2.06
CA LEU A 23 -4.73 -1.29 -2.41
C LEU A 23 -5.63 -1.64 -1.21
N PRO A 24 -6.94 -1.90 -1.41
CA PRO A 24 -7.85 -2.31 -0.35
C PRO A 24 -7.39 -3.54 0.43
N GLU A 25 -6.83 -4.54 -0.26
CA GLU A 25 -6.32 -5.78 0.35
C GLU A 25 -5.09 -5.51 1.23
N GLY A 26 -4.23 -4.58 0.78
CA GLY A 26 -3.08 -4.14 1.55
C GLY A 26 -3.50 -3.42 2.83
N ARG A 27 -4.50 -2.54 2.76
CA ARG A 27 -5.09 -1.89 3.95
C ARG A 27 -5.71 -2.92 4.88
N ARG A 28 -6.53 -3.85 4.38
CA ARG A 28 -7.13 -4.93 5.16
C ARG A 28 -6.06 -5.74 5.90
N GLY A 29 -4.97 -6.11 5.23
CA GLY A 29 -3.86 -6.84 5.84
C GLY A 29 -3.10 -6.05 6.92
N LEU A 30 -2.99 -4.73 6.77
CA LEU A 30 -2.36 -3.85 7.76
C LEU A 30 -3.28 -3.55 8.95
N LEU A 31 -4.58 -3.46 8.72
CA LEU A 31 -5.60 -3.20 9.75
C LEU A 31 -6.10 -4.47 10.45
N ASP A 32 -5.62 -5.66 10.05
CA ASP A 32 -5.93 -6.94 10.69
C ASP A 32 -5.51 -6.94 12.17
N ARG A 33 -6.51 -7.04 13.05
CA ARG A 33 -6.31 -7.04 14.51
C ARG A 33 -5.46 -8.20 15.00
N SER A 34 -5.52 -9.36 14.33
CA SER A 34 -4.73 -10.54 14.72
C SER A 34 -3.23 -10.29 14.59
N ARG A 35 -2.84 -9.42 13.65
CA ARG A 35 -1.45 -9.11 13.34
C ARG A 35 -0.93 -7.89 14.09
N ARG A 36 -1.80 -7.08 14.73
CA ARG A 36 -1.45 -5.84 15.45
C ARG A 36 -0.46 -4.95 14.67
N SER A 37 -0.60 -4.90 13.35
CA SER A 37 0.44 -4.32 12.49
C SER A 37 0.56 -2.80 12.68
N VAL A 38 -0.56 -2.10 12.87
CA VAL A 38 -0.58 -0.66 13.17
C VAL A 38 0.23 -0.34 14.43
N GLN A 39 0.03 -1.08 15.53
CA GLN A 39 0.77 -0.87 16.77
C GLN A 39 2.27 -1.04 16.58
N ARG A 40 2.68 -2.02 15.77
CA ARG A 40 4.09 -2.25 15.41
C ARG A 40 4.67 -1.16 14.49
N LEU A 41 3.82 -0.41 13.79
CA LEU A 41 4.25 0.67 12.91
C LEU A 41 4.45 2.01 13.65
N LEU A 42 3.76 2.22 14.77
CA LEU A 42 3.82 3.49 15.52
C LEU A 42 5.24 3.91 15.92
N PRO A 43 6.14 3.04 16.43
CA PRO A 43 7.50 3.43 16.79
C PRO A 43 8.30 3.98 15.59
N PHE A 44 7.99 3.51 14.38
CA PHE A 44 8.68 3.97 13.17
C PHE A 44 8.28 5.37 12.70
N THR A 45 7.23 5.97 13.29
CA THR A 45 6.84 7.37 12.99
C THR A 45 7.83 8.39 13.54
N GLN A 46 8.59 8.03 14.58
CA GLN A 46 9.61 8.87 15.19
C GLN A 46 11.05 8.37 14.89
N CYS A 47 11.20 7.35 14.04
CA CYS A 47 12.50 6.73 13.78
C CYS A 47 13.48 7.67 13.06
N GLU A 48 14.58 8.02 13.73
CA GLU A 48 15.62 8.91 13.21
C GLU A 48 16.57 8.24 12.21
N ASP A 49 16.83 6.95 12.37
CA ASP A 49 17.77 6.16 11.57
C ASP A 49 17.46 6.15 10.05
N SER A 50 16.21 6.40 9.67
CA SER A 50 15.84 6.43 8.24
C SER A 50 14.62 7.30 7.98
N ALA A 51 14.85 8.47 7.39
CA ALA A 51 13.79 9.34 6.89
C ALA A 51 12.92 8.64 5.83
N VAL A 52 13.51 7.78 4.98
CA VAL A 52 12.79 7.01 3.95
C VAL A 52 11.80 6.04 4.60
N ARG A 53 12.24 5.28 5.61
CA ARG A 53 11.36 4.36 6.34
C ARG A 53 10.25 5.12 7.05
N ARG A 54 10.59 6.19 7.76
CA ARG A 54 9.65 7.03 8.52
C ARG A 54 8.56 7.59 7.60
N ARG A 55 8.94 8.25 6.50
CA ARG A 55 7.99 8.82 5.53
C ARG A 55 7.09 7.75 4.93
N GLY A 56 7.66 6.58 4.58
CA GLY A 56 6.89 5.47 4.04
C GLY A 56 5.87 4.90 5.03
N VAL A 57 6.25 4.73 6.30
CA VAL A 57 5.33 4.27 7.36
C VAL A 57 4.21 5.28 7.61
N VAL A 58 4.54 6.58 7.69
CA VAL A 58 3.54 7.63 7.86
C VAL A 58 2.56 7.66 6.67
N GLY A 59 3.07 7.53 5.45
CA GLY A 59 2.24 7.41 4.25
C GLY A 59 1.32 6.19 4.28
N ALA A 60 1.83 5.03 4.72
CA ALA A 60 1.04 3.82 4.86
C ALA A 60 -0.09 3.98 5.89
N LEU A 61 0.20 4.56 7.05
CA LEU A 61 -0.80 4.84 8.09
C LEU A 61 -1.87 5.82 7.59
N ARG A 62 -1.46 6.85 6.84
CA ARG A 62 -2.41 7.80 6.22
C ARG A 62 -3.36 7.07 5.27
N ASN A 63 -2.83 6.26 4.37
CA ASN A 63 -3.65 5.50 3.42
C ASN A 63 -4.61 4.55 4.14
N CYS A 64 -4.20 3.95 5.25
CA CYS A 64 -5.07 3.06 6.03
C CYS A 64 -6.20 3.77 6.77
N CYS A 65 -5.97 4.99 7.27
CA CYS A 65 -6.89 5.65 8.22
C CYS A 65 -7.73 6.77 7.59
N PHE A 66 -7.37 7.25 6.40
CA PHE A 66 -8.04 8.38 5.75
C PHE A 66 -8.51 7.97 4.35
N GLU A 67 -9.52 7.10 4.31
CA GLU A 67 -10.31 6.86 3.12
C GLU A 67 -11.42 7.93 3.07
N TYR A 68 -11.46 8.74 2.02
CA TYR A 68 -12.63 9.56 1.73
C TYR A 68 -13.74 8.60 1.30
N GLY A 69 -14.77 8.47 2.11
CA GLY A 69 -15.84 7.50 1.91
C GLY A 69 -16.46 7.64 0.52
N GLU A 70 -16.12 6.71 -0.38
CA GLU A 70 -17.09 6.24 -1.34
C GLU A 70 -18.16 5.54 -0.48
N SER A 71 -19.29 6.21 -0.29
CA SER A 71 -20.49 5.62 0.31
C SER A 71 -20.71 4.25 -0.31
N PRO A 72 -21.03 3.20 0.47
CA PRO A 72 -21.35 1.92 -0.14
C PRO A 72 -22.65 2.13 -0.92
N GLY A 73 -22.54 2.23 -2.26
CA GLY A 73 -23.64 1.77 -3.12
C GLY A 73 -23.95 0.32 -2.70
N PRO A 74 -25.22 -0.14 -2.83
CA PRO A 74 -25.62 -1.44 -2.34
C PRO A 74 -24.72 -2.52 -2.97
N GLY A 75 -23.77 -3.04 -2.19
CA GLY A 75 -22.85 -4.05 -2.67
C GLY A 75 -23.62 -5.34 -2.92
N PRO A 76 -23.41 -6.02 -4.06
CA PRO A 76 -23.94 -7.36 -4.22
C PRO A 76 -23.26 -8.28 -3.22
N ALA A 77 -24.07 -9.14 -2.63
CA ALA A 77 -23.68 -10.09 -1.59
C ALA A 77 -22.43 -10.90 -1.97
N ALA A 78 -21.65 -11.23 -0.94
CA ALA A 78 -20.47 -12.05 -1.01
C ALA A 78 -20.68 -13.32 -1.85
N GLY A 79 -19.84 -13.47 -2.89
CA GLY A 79 -19.60 -14.74 -3.58
C GLY A 79 -18.07 -14.97 -3.65
N PRO A 80 -17.58 -16.21 -3.51
CA PRO A 80 -16.14 -16.47 -3.45
C PRO A 80 -15.58 -16.75 -4.85
N ALA A 81 -15.15 -15.72 -5.58
CA ALA A 81 -14.22 -15.86 -6.73
C ALA A 81 -13.86 -14.50 -7.33
N ALA A 82 -12.65 -14.00 -7.06
CA ALA A 82 -11.97 -13.05 -7.96
C ALA A 82 -10.46 -13.03 -7.67
N LEU A 83 -9.83 -14.20 -7.74
CA LEU A 83 -8.44 -14.29 -8.17
C LEU A 83 -8.41 -13.93 -9.65
N ALA A 84 -8.08 -12.70 -9.99
CA ALA A 84 -7.69 -12.32 -11.34
C ALA A 84 -6.56 -11.28 -11.25
N LEU A 85 -5.36 -11.84 -11.38
CA LEU A 85 -4.12 -11.18 -11.70
C LEU A 85 -4.32 -10.22 -12.88
N GLY A 86 -4.19 -8.91 -12.66
CA GLY A 86 -4.31 -7.87 -13.68
C GLY A 86 -3.22 -6.81 -13.50
N CYS A 87 -1.96 -7.24 -13.53
CA CYS A 87 -0.81 -6.34 -13.47
C CYS A 87 -0.42 -5.92 -14.89
N GLU A 88 -1.27 -5.16 -15.57
CA GLU A 88 -0.92 -4.49 -16.83
C GLU A 88 -0.74 -3.00 -16.56
N ARG A 89 0.49 -2.63 -16.19
CA ARG A 89 0.93 -1.24 -16.28
C ARG A 89 0.87 -0.85 -17.75
N ALA A 90 -0.09 0.01 -18.10
CA ALA A 90 -0.13 0.69 -19.37
C ALA A 90 1.16 1.50 -19.56
N VAL A 91 2.11 0.95 -20.33
CA VAL A 91 3.23 1.69 -20.91
C VAL A 91 2.66 2.45 -22.11
N PRO A 92 2.68 3.80 -22.14
CA PRO A 92 2.26 4.52 -23.33
C PRO A 92 3.25 4.22 -24.47
N ARG A 93 2.78 3.51 -25.49
CA ARG A 93 3.51 3.32 -26.75
C ARG A 93 3.65 4.69 -27.43
N ARG A 94 4.89 5.19 -27.56
CA ARG A 94 5.21 6.27 -28.51
C ARG A 94 4.78 5.82 -29.90
N GLN A 95 3.83 6.54 -30.51
CA GLN A 95 3.50 6.36 -31.92
C GLN A 95 4.67 6.87 -32.78
N PRO A 96 5.10 6.13 -33.82
CA PRO A 96 5.98 6.69 -34.83
C PRO A 96 5.14 7.51 -35.80
N GLY A 97 5.10 8.82 -35.58
CA GLY A 97 4.53 9.77 -36.54
C GLY A 97 5.42 9.86 -37.78
N ARG A 98 5.03 9.11 -38.81
CA ARG A 98 5.49 9.30 -40.20
C ARG A 98 4.64 10.43 -40.81
N GLN A 99 5.32 11.38 -41.47
CA GLN A 99 4.94 12.16 -42.67
C GLN A 99 5.42 13.63 -42.54
N ARG A 100 6.45 13.98 -43.32
CA ARG A 100 6.40 14.64 -44.65
C ARG A 100 6.32 16.17 -44.52
N GLY A 101 7.43 16.79 -44.92
CA GLY A 101 7.62 18.18 -45.30
C GLY A 101 8.94 18.24 -46.05
#